data_AF-A0A7Y7U6H6-F1
#
_entry.id   AF-A0A7Y7U6H6-F1
#
_cell.length_a   1.000
_cell.length_b   1.000
_cell.length_c   1.000
_cell.angle_alpha   90.00
_cell.angle_beta   90.00
_cell.angle_gamma   90.00
#
_symmetry.space_group_name_H-M   'P 1'
#
loop_
_entity.id
_entity.type
_entity.pdbx_description
1 polymer ?
#
loop_
_entity_poly.entity_id
_entity_poly.type
_entity_poly.pdbx_seq_one_letter_code
_entity_poly.pdbx_strand_id
1 'polypeptide(L)'
;MKYKLLLILLLVAAGSLAAAPLPDSARITRTTEYQDQYSRRLSSPEGAKYRVETTLIDSTRGVERLYLLPSGKLYSYQAFLKQDSRVWHGAHLEFYENGKPRLQEAFVLGELRGIRQTYYDTGVLRRREQLTPGQPTTGECFGPDGQPIAYFPFSEMPVYPGGQEALLRAIGRNTIYPPDALRAGVQGVVIVNFTIGADGKLEDVRAHELPAGASAGLRRTYSSLQGAAVRAVRQLKPFTPGQREGEPVAVRFSVPATFKIQ
;
A
#
# COMPACT_ATOMS: atom_id res chain seq x y z
N MET A 1 42.16 -22.10 -21.97
CA MET A 1 42.74 -20.82 -21.50
C MET A 1 42.43 -20.66 -20.02
N LYS A 2 43.47 -20.68 -19.18
CA LYS A 2 43.43 -20.60 -17.71
C LYS A 2 44.05 -19.26 -17.32
N TYR A 3 43.35 -18.40 -16.59
CA TYR A 3 43.91 -17.22 -15.93
C TYR A 3 43.77 -17.45 -14.42
N LYS A 4 44.78 -18.05 -13.77
CA LYS A 4 45.92 -17.42 -13.06
C LYS A 4 45.50 -16.37 -12.02
N LEU A 5 45.47 -16.88 -10.78
CA LEU A 5 45.55 -16.20 -9.50
C LEU A 5 46.69 -15.16 -9.49
N LEU A 6 46.40 -13.92 -9.08
CA LEU A 6 47.43 -12.96 -8.67
C LEU A 6 47.15 -12.55 -7.22
N LEU A 7 47.98 -13.09 -6.33
CA LEU A 7 48.08 -12.75 -4.93
C LEU A 7 48.95 -11.48 -4.84
N ILE A 8 48.37 -10.34 -4.45
CA ILE A 8 49.16 -9.16 -4.06
C ILE A 8 49.11 -9.06 -2.54
N LEU A 9 50.23 -9.49 -1.94
CA LEU A 9 50.61 -9.22 -0.56
C LEU A 9 51.20 -7.80 -0.54
N LEU A 10 50.65 -6.88 0.26
CA LEU A 10 51.29 -5.60 0.54
C LEU A 10 51.24 -5.33 2.05
N LEU A 11 52.41 -5.48 2.67
CA LEU A 11 52.70 -5.17 4.06
C LEU A 11 52.73 -3.64 4.27
N VAL A 12 51.91 -3.19 5.21
CA VAL A 12 52.05 -2.11 6.20
C VAL A 12 53.02 -0.96 5.89
N ALA A 13 52.46 0.22 5.60
CA ALA A 13 53.03 1.48 6.06
C ALA A 13 52.27 1.93 7.30
N ALA A 14 52.96 2.03 8.44
CA ALA A 14 52.46 2.58 9.69
C ALA A 14 52.33 4.11 9.56
N GLY A 15 51.25 4.55 8.93
CA GLY A 15 50.72 5.89 9.10
C GLY A 15 49.62 5.81 10.15
N SER A 16 49.65 6.70 11.14
CA SER A 16 48.55 6.95 12.05
C SER A 16 47.31 7.35 11.24
N LEU A 17 46.53 6.35 10.81
CA LEU A 17 45.13 6.58 10.50
C LEU A 17 44.49 6.95 11.84
N ALA A 18 44.30 8.24 12.04
CA ALA A 18 43.19 8.70 12.86
C ALA A 18 41.99 7.88 12.38
N ALA A 19 41.49 6.99 13.24
CA ALA A 19 40.26 6.28 12.98
C ALA A 19 39.25 7.35 12.59
N ALA A 20 38.73 7.28 11.35
CA ALA A 20 37.57 8.07 11.00
C ALA A 20 36.56 7.87 12.14
N PRO A 21 35.97 8.94 12.70
CA PRO A 21 35.01 8.78 13.77
C PRO A 21 33.99 7.74 13.31
N LEU A 22 33.83 6.68 14.09
CA LEU A 22 32.78 5.68 13.87
C LEU A 22 31.49 6.47 13.60
N PRO A 23 30.74 6.18 12.52
CA PRO A 23 29.51 6.91 12.26
C PRO A 23 28.66 6.86 13.52
N ASP A 24 28.35 8.08 13.98
CA ASP A 24 27.74 8.43 15.25
C ASP A 24 26.79 7.33 15.72
N SER A 25 27.06 6.79 16.91
CA SER A 25 26.27 5.76 17.59
C SER A 25 24.79 5.96 17.28
N ALA A 26 24.24 5.09 16.44
CA ALA A 26 22.88 5.17 15.96
C ALA A 26 21.91 5.40 17.13
N ARG A 27 21.45 6.64 17.31
CA ARG A 27 20.42 6.92 18.29
C ARG A 27 19.16 6.22 17.81
N ILE A 28 18.75 5.18 18.53
CA ILE A 28 17.45 4.56 18.32
C ILE A 28 16.41 5.65 18.52
N THR A 29 15.76 6.06 17.43
CA THR A 29 14.66 7.04 17.49
C THR A 29 13.35 6.30 17.38
N ARG A 30 12.35 6.76 18.14
CA ARG A 30 10.99 6.22 18.13
C ARG A 30 10.01 7.35 17.86
N THR A 31 9.08 7.10 16.96
CA THR A 31 7.99 8.02 16.65
C THR A 31 6.67 7.26 16.70
N THR A 32 5.62 7.96 17.14
CA THR A 32 4.27 7.40 17.27
C THR A 32 3.31 8.26 16.47
N GLU A 33 2.46 7.60 15.69
CA GLU A 33 1.39 8.21 14.91
C GLU A 33 0.08 7.45 15.11
N TYR A 34 -1.04 8.14 14.92
CA TYR A 34 -2.37 7.55 15.01
C TYR A 34 -3.03 7.59 13.64
N GLN A 35 -3.71 6.52 13.27
CA GLN A 35 -4.39 6.41 11.98
C GLN A 35 -5.83 5.92 12.14
N ASP A 36 -6.71 6.37 11.27
CA ASP A 36 -8.07 5.84 11.15
C ASP A 36 -8.11 4.50 10.38
N GLN A 37 -9.30 3.96 10.16
CA GLN A 37 -9.50 2.68 9.44
C GLN A 37 -9.06 2.71 7.97
N TYR A 38 -8.79 3.88 7.40
CA TYR A 38 -8.33 4.06 6.03
C TYR A 38 -6.84 4.45 5.97
N SER A 39 -6.10 4.22 7.07
CA SER A 39 -4.68 4.57 7.23
C SER A 39 -4.40 6.07 7.10
N ARG A 40 -5.41 6.93 7.28
CA ARG A 40 -5.20 8.39 7.28
C ARG A 40 -4.68 8.81 8.64
N ARG A 41 -3.62 9.62 8.65
CA ARG A 41 -3.03 10.15 9.88
C ARG A 41 -4.02 11.06 10.61
N LEU A 42 -4.13 10.88 11.92
CA LEU A 42 -4.90 11.70 12.84
C LEU A 42 -3.95 12.55 13.70
N SER A 43 -4.44 13.71 14.15
CA SER A 43 -3.71 14.60 15.07
C SER A 43 -3.74 14.11 16.52
N SER A 44 -4.68 13.24 16.87
CA SER A 44 -4.84 12.68 18.22
C SER A 44 -5.21 11.18 18.16
N PRO A 45 -5.17 10.46 19.30
CA PRO A 45 -5.62 9.07 19.40
C PRO A 45 -7.14 8.90 19.30
N GLU A 46 -7.91 9.99 19.42
CA GLU A 46 -9.37 9.92 19.44
C GLU A 46 -9.91 9.48 18.07
N GLY A 47 -10.74 8.44 18.06
CA GLY A 47 -11.25 7.82 16.82
C GLY A 47 -10.20 7.03 16.02
N ALA A 48 -8.97 6.89 16.54
CA ALA A 48 -7.93 6.11 15.87
C ALA A 48 -8.24 4.61 15.89
N LYS A 49 -8.08 3.97 14.74
CA LYS A 49 -8.15 2.51 14.62
C LYS A 49 -6.79 1.86 14.88
N TYR A 50 -5.72 2.59 14.58
CA TYR A 50 -4.36 2.09 14.65
C TYR A 50 -3.43 3.06 15.34
N ARG A 51 -2.51 2.53 16.15
CA ARG A 51 -1.30 3.22 16.62
C ARG A 51 -0.11 2.67 15.83
N VAL A 52 0.64 3.52 15.16
CA VAL A 52 1.82 3.16 14.40
C VAL A 52 3.05 3.64 15.14
N GLU A 53 3.97 2.73 15.43
CA GLU A 53 5.28 3.02 16.03
C GLU A 53 6.36 2.76 14.99
N THR A 54 7.13 3.78 14.65
CA THR A 54 8.34 3.64 13.83
C THR A 54 9.58 3.74 14.71
N THR A 55 10.45 2.74 14.63
CA THR A 55 11.76 2.72 15.27
C THR A 55 12.86 2.70 14.23
N LEU A 56 13.74 3.71 14.21
CA LEU A 56 15.00 3.62 13.45
C LEU A 56 16.03 2.89 14.31
N ILE A 57 16.56 1.79 13.80
CA ILE A 57 17.60 0.96 14.44
C ILE A 57 18.96 1.63 14.20
N ASP A 58 19.17 2.15 12.99
CA ASP A 58 20.32 2.97 12.63
C ASP A 58 19.95 4.01 11.56
N SER A 59 20.96 4.67 10.97
CA SER A 59 20.74 5.68 9.95
C SER A 59 20.02 5.15 8.70
N THR A 60 20.06 3.83 8.48
CA THR A 60 19.56 3.16 7.27
C THR A 60 18.45 2.15 7.54
N ARG A 61 18.38 1.53 8.71
CA ARG A 61 17.41 0.47 9.03
C ARG A 61 16.36 0.95 10.00
N GLY A 62 15.12 0.56 9.76
CA GLY A 62 14.02 0.80 10.66
C GLY A 62 12.98 -0.30 10.64
N VAL A 63 12.08 -0.23 11.61
CA VAL A 63 10.94 -1.13 11.74
C VAL A 63 9.70 -0.31 12.06
N GLU A 64 8.58 -0.69 11.49
CA GLU A 64 7.26 -0.17 11.80
C GLU A 64 6.45 -1.25 12.48
N ARG A 65 5.76 -0.89 13.57
CA ARG A 65 4.81 -1.75 14.27
C ARG A 65 3.48 -1.06 14.32
N LEU A 66 2.44 -1.75 13.88
CA LEU A 66 1.08 -1.23 13.90
C LEU A 66 0.28 -2.02 14.93
N TYR A 67 -0.38 -1.31 15.84
CA TYR A 67 -1.18 -1.88 16.92
C TYR A 67 -2.65 -1.53 16.72
N LEU A 68 -3.55 -2.49 16.94
CA LEU A 68 -4.98 -2.28 16.94
C LEU A 68 -5.40 -1.45 18.16
N LEU A 69 -6.32 -0.50 17.96
CA LEU A 69 -7.00 0.19 19.04
C LEU A 69 -8.47 -0.24 19.12
N PRO A 70 -9.04 -0.38 20.34
CA PRO A 70 -8.43 -0.07 21.63
C PRO A 70 -7.60 -1.21 22.26
N SER A 71 -7.57 -2.42 21.65
CA SER A 71 -6.99 -3.61 22.29
C SER A 71 -5.49 -3.58 22.54
N GLY A 72 -4.75 -2.70 21.85
CA GLY A 72 -3.30 -2.55 21.95
C GLY A 72 -2.51 -3.75 21.40
N LYS A 73 -3.18 -4.71 20.74
CA LYS A 73 -2.56 -5.90 20.17
C LYS A 73 -1.77 -5.54 18.91
N LEU A 74 -0.60 -6.14 18.75
CA LEU A 74 0.21 -5.99 17.55
C LEU A 74 -0.56 -6.58 16.36
N TYR A 75 -0.77 -5.77 15.33
CA TYR A 75 -1.41 -6.16 14.08
C TYR A 75 -0.37 -6.49 13.00
N SER A 76 0.67 -5.66 12.88
CA SER A 76 1.71 -5.89 11.89
C SER A 76 3.08 -5.40 12.34
N TYR A 77 4.10 -6.00 11.73
CA TYR A 77 5.50 -5.63 11.85
C TYR A 77 6.10 -5.57 10.44
N GLN A 78 6.73 -4.46 10.08
CA GLN A 78 7.36 -4.26 8.77
C GLN A 78 8.77 -3.69 8.94
N ALA A 79 9.78 -4.43 8.49
CA ALA A 79 11.14 -3.93 8.39
C ALA A 79 11.34 -3.08 7.11
N PHE A 80 12.14 -2.02 7.19
CA PHE A 80 12.41 -1.15 6.06
C PHE A 80 13.83 -0.57 6.07
N LEU A 81 14.28 -0.16 4.89
CA LEU A 81 15.43 0.73 4.70
C LEU A 81 14.96 2.17 4.55
N LYS A 82 15.62 3.09 5.26
CA LYS A 82 15.45 4.53 5.16
C LYS A 82 16.43 5.05 4.11
N GLN A 83 15.91 5.39 2.93
CA GLN A 83 16.61 6.08 1.86
C GLN A 83 15.90 7.43 1.62
N ASP A 84 15.79 7.89 0.37
CA ASP A 84 14.94 9.04 -0.01
C ASP A 84 13.47 8.80 0.36
N SER A 85 13.06 7.53 0.31
CA SER A 85 11.78 7.04 0.82
C SER A 85 11.99 5.77 1.65
N ARG A 86 10.98 5.36 2.42
CA ARG A 86 11.01 4.09 3.12
C ARG A 86 10.80 2.96 2.09
N VAL A 87 11.73 2.02 2.04
CA VAL A 87 11.68 0.86 1.15
C VAL A 87 11.55 -0.39 2.00
N TRP A 88 10.51 -1.20 1.78
CA TRP A 88 10.32 -2.45 2.53
C TRP A 88 11.50 -3.39 2.32
N HIS A 89 12.08 -3.87 3.42
CA HIS A 89 13.28 -4.71 3.38
C HIS A 89 13.38 -5.51 4.68
N GLY A 90 13.37 -6.83 4.57
CA GLY A 90 13.28 -7.75 5.69
C GLY A 90 11.86 -8.30 5.88
N ALA A 91 11.56 -8.75 7.09
CA ALA A 91 10.31 -9.42 7.40
C ALA A 91 9.10 -8.44 7.36
N HIS A 92 8.01 -8.92 6.77
CA HIS A 92 6.66 -8.40 6.96
C HIS A 92 5.81 -9.48 7.62
N LEU A 93 5.23 -9.14 8.75
CA LEU A 93 4.40 -10.05 9.55
C LEU A 93 3.08 -9.38 9.85
N GLU A 94 2.00 -10.14 9.76
CA GLU A 94 0.69 -9.74 10.27
C GLU A 94 0.23 -10.76 11.30
N PHE A 95 -0.56 -10.30 12.26
CA PHE A 95 -1.04 -11.10 13.37
C PHE A 95 -2.56 -10.98 13.51
N TYR A 96 -3.18 -12.06 13.94
CA TYR A 96 -4.54 -12.02 14.47
C TYR A 96 -4.55 -11.32 15.84
N GLU A 97 -5.72 -10.88 16.29
CA GLU A 97 -5.88 -10.23 17.60
C GLU A 97 -5.55 -11.17 18.78
N ASN A 98 -5.63 -12.49 18.56
CA ASN A 98 -5.18 -13.52 19.49
C ASN A 98 -3.63 -13.67 19.55
N GLY A 99 -2.90 -12.92 18.74
CA GLY A 99 -1.42 -12.88 18.70
C GLY A 99 -0.77 -13.93 17.80
N LYS A 100 -1.53 -14.85 17.19
CA LYS A 100 -0.99 -15.83 16.24
C LYS A 100 -0.65 -15.18 14.91
N PRO A 101 0.39 -15.66 14.20
CA PRO A 101 0.71 -15.14 12.88
C PRO A 101 -0.46 -15.36 11.93
N ARG A 102 -0.72 -14.37 11.09
CA ARG A 102 -1.68 -14.40 9.98
C ARG A 102 -0.98 -14.45 8.64
N LEU A 103 0.07 -13.66 8.48
CA LEU A 103 0.90 -13.55 7.28
C LEU A 103 2.36 -13.50 7.69
N GLN A 104 3.20 -14.18 6.90
CA GLN A 104 4.64 -14.04 6.94
C GLN A 104 5.18 -13.91 5.53
N GLU A 105 5.96 -12.86 5.31
CA GLU A 105 6.56 -12.50 4.03
C GLU A 105 7.95 -11.88 4.26
N ALA A 106 8.76 -11.87 3.21
CA ALA A 106 10.05 -11.21 3.21
C ALA A 106 10.22 -10.32 1.96
N PHE A 107 10.66 -9.09 2.19
CA PHE A 107 10.94 -8.14 1.12
C PHE A 107 12.44 -7.92 0.98
N VAL A 108 12.91 -7.78 -0.25
CA VAL A 108 14.26 -7.35 -0.58
C VAL A 108 14.14 -6.13 -1.49
N LEU A 109 14.43 -4.95 -0.94
CA LEU A 109 14.40 -3.68 -1.68
C LEU A 109 13.04 -3.41 -2.35
N GLY A 110 11.96 -3.61 -1.60
CA GLY A 110 10.58 -3.40 -2.04
C GLY A 110 9.99 -4.57 -2.83
N GLU A 111 10.81 -5.53 -3.28
CA GLU A 111 10.33 -6.72 -3.96
C GLU A 111 10.05 -7.84 -2.97
N LEU A 112 8.85 -8.40 -3.04
CA LEU A 112 8.49 -9.59 -2.28
C LEU A 112 9.27 -10.79 -2.84
N ARG A 113 10.02 -11.49 -1.99
CA ARG A 113 10.87 -12.62 -2.38
C ARG A 113 10.84 -13.74 -1.35
N GLY A 114 11.03 -14.97 -1.82
CA GLY A 114 11.13 -16.14 -0.95
C GLY A 114 9.76 -16.75 -0.69
N ILE A 115 9.54 -17.17 0.55
CA ILE A 115 8.32 -17.88 0.92
C ILE A 115 7.31 -16.92 1.54
N ARG A 116 6.09 -16.90 1.00
CA ARG A 116 4.91 -16.38 1.70
C ARG A 116 4.21 -17.52 2.42
N GLN A 117 3.86 -17.29 3.68
CA GLN A 117 2.98 -18.17 4.44
C GLN A 117 1.82 -17.40 5.03
N THR A 118 0.64 -18.01 5.00
CA THR A 118 -0.49 -17.54 5.79
C THR A 118 -1.05 -18.65 6.65
N TYR A 119 -1.76 -18.25 7.69
CA TYR A 119 -2.28 -19.15 8.71
C TYR A 119 -3.71 -18.76 9.03
N TYR A 120 -4.51 -19.71 9.48
CA TYR A 120 -5.77 -19.46 10.16
C TYR A 120 -5.54 -18.88 11.56
N ASP A 121 -6.56 -18.31 12.18
CA ASP A 121 -6.49 -17.81 13.56
C ASP A 121 -6.28 -18.94 14.59
N THR A 122 -6.54 -20.18 14.19
CA THR A 122 -6.17 -21.40 14.94
C THR A 122 -4.65 -21.64 14.93
N GLY A 123 -3.91 -21.05 13.98
CA GLY A 123 -2.49 -21.26 13.75
C GLY A 123 -2.18 -22.36 12.72
N VAL A 124 -3.22 -23.02 12.16
CA VAL A 124 -3.05 -23.98 11.07
C VAL A 124 -2.56 -23.25 9.82
N LEU A 125 -1.56 -23.82 9.13
CA LEU A 125 -1.05 -23.29 7.86
C LEU A 125 -2.19 -23.27 6.83
N ARG A 126 -2.40 -22.13 6.17
CA ARG A 126 -3.44 -21.94 5.15
C ARG A 126 -2.86 -21.90 3.75
N ARG A 127 -1.68 -21.30 3.57
CA ARG A 127 -1.02 -21.18 2.28
C ARG A 127 0.49 -21.19 2.45
N ARG A 128 1.19 -21.78 1.49
CA ARG A 128 2.64 -21.64 1.30
C ARG A 128 2.93 -21.38 -0.17
N GLU A 129 3.54 -20.24 -0.48
CA GLU A 129 3.87 -19.82 -1.84
C GLU A 129 5.35 -19.50 -1.98
N GLN A 130 5.97 -19.93 -3.08
CA GLN A 130 7.29 -19.50 -3.52
C GLN A 130 7.14 -18.31 -4.47
N LEU A 131 7.77 -17.20 -4.09
CA LEU A 131 7.71 -15.92 -4.77
C LEU A 131 9.09 -15.57 -5.29
N THR A 132 9.24 -15.63 -6.61
CA THR A 132 10.45 -15.24 -7.32
C THR A 132 10.07 -14.16 -8.34
N PRO A 133 10.69 -12.97 -8.29
CA PRO A 133 10.35 -11.90 -9.22
C PRO A 133 10.46 -12.35 -10.68
N GLY A 134 9.44 -12.01 -11.47
CA GLY A 134 9.35 -12.37 -12.88
C GLY A 134 8.97 -13.83 -13.16
N GLN A 135 8.75 -14.66 -12.15
CA GLN A 135 8.28 -16.03 -12.30
C GLN A 135 6.84 -16.19 -11.80
N PRO A 136 6.07 -17.14 -12.35
CA PRO A 136 4.77 -17.49 -11.78
C PRO A 136 4.90 -17.93 -10.33
N THR A 137 4.00 -17.44 -9.49
CA THR A 137 3.84 -17.93 -8.12
C THR A 137 3.48 -19.41 -8.16
N THR A 138 4.18 -20.22 -7.38
CA THR A 138 3.84 -21.63 -7.16
C THR A 138 3.58 -21.84 -5.69
N GLY A 139 2.61 -22.68 -5.33
CA GLY A 139 2.26 -22.87 -3.93
C GLY A 139 1.15 -23.86 -3.69
N GLU A 140 0.87 -24.06 -2.42
CA GLU A 140 -0.13 -24.98 -1.90
C GLU A 140 -1.07 -24.21 -0.97
N CYS A 141 -2.35 -24.59 -1.02
CA CYS A 141 -3.38 -24.12 -0.11
C CYS A 141 -3.85 -25.29 0.75
N PHE A 142 -4.19 -25.02 2.00
CA PHE A 142 -4.67 -25.98 2.97
C PHE A 142 -5.97 -25.48 3.60
N GLY A 143 -6.89 -26.40 3.87
CA GLY A 143 -8.13 -26.11 4.60
C GLY A 143 -7.88 -25.91 6.10
N PRO A 144 -8.92 -25.52 6.87
CA PRO A 144 -8.81 -25.35 8.33
C PRO A 144 -8.44 -26.63 9.09
N ASP A 145 -8.66 -27.79 8.49
CA ASP A 145 -8.27 -29.12 8.97
C ASP A 145 -6.81 -29.49 8.62
N GLY A 146 -6.10 -28.61 7.91
CA GLY A 146 -4.74 -28.80 7.44
C GLY A 146 -4.61 -29.68 6.20
N GLN A 147 -5.72 -30.11 5.59
CA GLN A 147 -5.68 -30.93 4.37
C GLN A 147 -5.46 -30.06 3.13
N PRO A 148 -4.73 -30.54 2.12
CA PRO A 148 -4.56 -29.81 0.86
C PRO A 148 -5.91 -29.52 0.18
N ILE A 149 -6.08 -28.30 -0.32
CA ILE A 149 -7.22 -27.87 -1.12
C ILE A 149 -6.74 -27.34 -2.47
N ALA A 150 -7.68 -27.15 -3.40
CA ALA A 150 -7.38 -26.53 -4.69
C ALA A 150 -6.71 -25.17 -4.50
N TYR A 151 -5.66 -24.91 -5.29
CA TYR A 151 -5.00 -23.62 -5.30
C TYR A 151 -5.96 -22.54 -5.79
N PHE A 152 -5.94 -21.39 -5.12
CA PHE A 152 -6.63 -20.17 -5.54
C PHE A 152 -5.68 -18.98 -5.33
N PRO A 153 -5.88 -17.85 -6.03
CA PRO A 153 -5.01 -16.69 -5.89
C PRO A 153 -4.99 -16.11 -4.47
N PHE A 154 -3.83 -15.63 -4.01
CA PHE A 154 -3.72 -14.95 -2.72
C PHE A 154 -4.53 -13.66 -2.65
N SER A 155 -4.55 -12.90 -3.75
CA SER A 155 -5.18 -11.59 -3.84
C SER A 155 -5.75 -11.40 -5.24
N GLU A 156 -7.00 -10.94 -5.31
CA GLU A 156 -7.69 -10.57 -6.55
C GLU A 156 -8.18 -9.13 -6.43
N MET A 157 -7.94 -8.33 -7.47
CA MET A 157 -8.38 -6.95 -7.50
C MET A 157 -9.88 -6.86 -7.81
N PRO A 158 -10.60 -5.87 -7.27
CA PRO A 158 -11.98 -5.61 -7.67
C PRO A 158 -12.11 -5.39 -9.18
N VAL A 159 -13.20 -5.87 -9.75
CA VAL A 159 -13.46 -5.80 -11.19
C VAL A 159 -14.78 -5.08 -11.44
N TYR A 160 -14.74 -4.01 -12.25
CA TYR A 160 -15.95 -3.34 -12.69
C TYR A 160 -16.69 -4.21 -13.73
N PRO A 161 -18.03 -4.22 -13.77
CA PRO A 161 -18.77 -4.94 -14.80
C PRO A 161 -18.35 -4.51 -16.22
N GLY A 162 -17.82 -5.47 -17.00
CA GLY A 162 -17.26 -5.22 -18.34
C GLY A 162 -15.81 -4.73 -18.36
N GLY A 163 -15.11 -4.78 -17.23
CA GLY A 163 -13.69 -4.47 -17.11
C GLY A 163 -13.35 -2.97 -17.08
N GLN A 164 -12.04 -2.68 -17.13
CA GLN A 164 -11.50 -1.33 -16.99
C GLN A 164 -11.99 -0.37 -18.09
N GLU A 165 -12.13 -0.83 -19.33
CA GLU A 165 -12.63 0.05 -20.39
C GLU A 165 -14.10 0.43 -20.18
N ALA A 166 -14.94 -0.52 -19.73
CA ALA A 166 -16.34 -0.25 -19.42
C ALA A 166 -16.47 0.74 -18.26
N LEU A 167 -15.56 0.67 -17.28
CA LEU A 167 -15.45 1.63 -16.19
C LEU A 167 -15.18 3.04 -16.73
N LEU A 168 -14.13 3.21 -17.55
CA LEU A 168 -13.79 4.52 -18.11
C LEU A 168 -14.90 5.08 -19.00
N ARG A 169 -15.54 4.24 -19.81
CA ARG A 169 -16.71 4.63 -20.61
C ARG A 169 -17.90 5.04 -19.73
N ALA A 170 -18.16 4.32 -18.64
CA ALA A 170 -19.22 4.66 -17.70
C ALA A 170 -18.96 6.02 -17.03
N ILE A 171 -17.73 6.27 -16.57
CA ILE A 171 -17.33 7.57 -16.03
C ILE A 171 -17.55 8.67 -17.07
N GLY A 172 -17.04 8.50 -18.28
CA GLY A 172 -17.19 9.47 -19.36
C GLY A 172 -18.66 9.80 -19.67
N ARG A 173 -19.53 8.79 -19.72
CA ARG A 173 -20.99 8.98 -19.91
C ARG A 173 -21.67 9.69 -18.74
N ASN A 174 -21.23 9.41 -17.53
CA ASN A 174 -21.81 10.01 -16.32
C ASN A 174 -21.25 11.41 -16.04
N THR A 175 -20.16 11.81 -16.71
CA THR A 175 -19.55 13.13 -16.57
C THR A 175 -20.38 14.19 -17.26
N ILE A 176 -20.96 15.08 -16.45
CA ILE A 176 -21.66 16.28 -16.92
C ILE A 176 -20.72 17.48 -16.72
N TYR A 177 -20.37 18.15 -17.81
CA TYR A 177 -19.48 19.32 -17.78
C TYR A 177 -20.14 20.50 -17.05
N PRO A 178 -19.53 21.04 -15.98
CA PRO A 178 -20.07 22.21 -15.28
C PRO A 178 -20.14 23.46 -16.19
N PRO A 179 -21.27 24.18 -16.26
CA PRO A 179 -21.41 25.34 -17.16
C PRO A 179 -20.45 26.50 -16.86
N ASP A 180 -20.04 26.69 -15.61
CA ASP A 180 -19.05 27.68 -15.21
C ASP A 180 -17.64 27.30 -15.70
N ALA A 181 -17.25 26.03 -15.57
CA ALA A 181 -15.99 25.52 -16.09
C ALA A 181 -15.94 25.55 -17.62
N LEU A 182 -17.05 25.23 -18.28
CA LEU A 182 -17.16 25.27 -19.73
C LEU A 182 -17.01 26.70 -20.27
N ARG A 183 -17.73 27.67 -19.69
CA ARG A 183 -17.60 29.10 -20.07
C ARG A 183 -16.20 29.65 -19.80
N ALA A 184 -15.53 29.18 -18.76
CA ALA A 184 -14.16 29.56 -18.45
C ALA A 184 -13.10 28.81 -19.27
N GLY A 185 -13.49 27.88 -20.15
CA GLY A 185 -12.57 27.10 -20.98
C GLY A 185 -11.66 26.14 -20.19
N VAL A 186 -12.03 25.79 -18.95
CA VAL A 186 -11.15 25.03 -18.05
C VAL A 186 -11.28 23.53 -18.29
N GLN A 187 -10.25 22.95 -18.90
CA GLN A 187 -10.12 21.52 -19.17
C GLN A 187 -9.15 20.86 -18.19
N GLY A 188 -9.22 19.55 -18.04
CA GLY A 188 -8.27 18.81 -17.23
C GLY A 188 -8.73 17.43 -16.80
N VAL A 189 -7.94 16.82 -15.93
CA VAL A 189 -8.23 15.51 -15.33
C VAL A 189 -8.42 15.69 -13.83
N VAL A 190 -9.56 15.22 -13.33
CA VAL A 190 -9.81 15.12 -11.90
C VAL A 190 -9.60 13.67 -11.47
N ILE A 191 -8.68 13.44 -10.54
CA ILE A 191 -8.49 12.12 -9.94
C ILE A 191 -9.51 11.96 -8.82
N VAL A 192 -10.32 10.90 -8.89
CA VAL A 192 -11.30 10.55 -7.87
C VAL A 192 -10.83 9.30 -7.15
N ASN A 193 -10.71 9.40 -5.84
CA ASN A 193 -10.42 8.31 -4.92
C ASN A 193 -11.72 7.79 -4.32
N PHE A 194 -11.85 6.48 -4.20
CA PHE A 194 -12.97 5.84 -3.52
C PHE A 194 -12.54 4.48 -3.01
N THR A 195 -13.34 3.89 -2.13
CA THR A 195 -13.17 2.52 -1.65
C THR A 195 -14.25 1.66 -2.28
N ILE A 196 -13.87 0.49 -2.78
CA ILE A 196 -14.81 -0.57 -3.15
C ILE A 196 -14.93 -1.46 -1.93
N GLY A 197 -16.12 -1.50 -1.33
CA GLY A 197 -16.40 -2.31 -0.14
C GLY A 197 -16.36 -3.81 -0.42
N ALA A 198 -16.37 -4.61 0.65
CA ALA A 198 -16.45 -6.06 0.56
C ALA A 198 -17.76 -6.57 -0.09
N ASP A 199 -18.79 -5.71 -0.15
CA ASP A 199 -20.05 -5.96 -0.87
C ASP A 199 -20.03 -5.46 -2.33
N GLY A 200 -18.89 -4.94 -2.80
CA GLY A 200 -18.72 -4.40 -4.15
C GLY A 200 -19.26 -2.98 -4.34
N LYS A 201 -19.82 -2.34 -3.32
CA LYS A 201 -20.35 -0.97 -3.42
C LYS A 201 -19.26 0.09 -3.21
N LEU A 202 -19.54 1.30 -3.67
CA LEU A 202 -18.62 2.42 -3.54
C LEU A 202 -18.82 3.13 -2.20
N GLU A 203 -17.72 3.38 -1.52
CA GLU A 203 -17.62 4.10 -0.25
C GLU A 203 -16.55 5.20 -0.36
N ASP A 204 -16.60 6.18 0.56
CA ASP A 204 -15.61 7.27 0.69
C ASP A 204 -15.19 7.97 -0.63
N VAL A 205 -16.15 8.20 -1.55
CA VAL A 205 -15.87 8.82 -2.85
C VAL A 205 -15.50 10.30 -2.71
N ARG A 206 -14.25 10.65 -3.04
CA ARG A 206 -13.67 12.00 -2.93
C ARG A 206 -12.74 12.33 -4.11
N ALA A 207 -12.79 13.55 -4.61
CA ALA A 207 -11.79 14.03 -5.57
C ALA A 207 -10.51 14.48 -4.85
N HIS A 208 -9.37 14.35 -5.53
CA HIS A 208 -8.09 14.88 -5.04
C HIS A 208 -8.18 16.42 -4.93
N GLU A 209 -7.61 16.99 -3.87
CA GLU A 209 -7.58 18.43 -3.65
C GLU A 209 -6.46 19.10 -4.47
N LEU A 210 -6.63 20.38 -4.79
CA LEU A 210 -5.53 21.15 -5.35
C LEU A 210 -4.51 21.51 -4.26
N PRO A 211 -3.23 21.71 -4.63
CA PRO A 211 -2.23 22.24 -3.70
C PRO A 211 -2.68 23.57 -3.07
N ALA A 212 -2.29 23.81 -1.82
CA ALA A 212 -2.68 25.00 -1.06
C ALA A 212 -2.36 26.34 -1.77
N GLY A 213 -1.33 26.36 -2.62
CA GLY A 213 -0.90 27.53 -3.41
C GLY A 213 -1.67 27.77 -4.73
N ALA A 214 -2.68 26.97 -5.07
CA ALA A 214 -3.48 27.21 -6.28
C ALA A 214 -4.27 28.52 -6.20
N SER A 215 -4.32 29.28 -7.31
CA SER A 215 -5.04 30.56 -7.39
C SER A 215 -6.54 30.41 -7.08
N ALA A 216 -7.17 31.45 -6.54
CA ALA A 216 -8.58 31.42 -6.18
C ALA A 216 -9.51 31.12 -7.37
N GLY A 217 -9.19 31.64 -8.56
CA GLY A 217 -9.95 31.37 -9.80
C GLY A 217 -9.83 29.92 -10.27
N LEU A 218 -8.62 29.34 -10.20
CA LEU A 218 -8.40 27.92 -10.49
C LEU A 218 -9.12 27.03 -9.47
N ARG A 219 -9.06 27.38 -8.18
CA ARG A 219 -9.73 26.63 -7.10
C ARG A 219 -11.25 26.60 -7.29
N ARG A 220 -11.87 27.73 -7.62
CA ARG A 220 -13.31 27.79 -7.89
C ARG A 220 -13.69 26.85 -9.03
N THR A 221 -13.02 26.97 -10.17
CA THR A 221 -13.40 26.22 -11.37
C THR A 221 -13.07 24.73 -11.24
N TYR A 222 -11.95 24.40 -10.59
CA TYR A 222 -11.61 23.02 -10.26
C TYR A 222 -12.61 22.39 -9.29
N SER A 223 -13.13 23.14 -8.31
CA SER A 223 -14.15 22.64 -7.38
C SER A 223 -15.43 22.19 -8.10
N SER A 224 -15.85 22.93 -9.12
CA SER A 224 -16.97 22.53 -9.98
C SER A 224 -16.69 21.22 -10.73
N LEU A 225 -15.47 21.07 -11.28
CA LEU A 225 -15.03 19.81 -11.92
C LEU A 225 -14.96 18.64 -10.92
N GLN A 226 -14.47 18.88 -9.70
CA GLN A 226 -14.43 17.88 -8.62
C GLN A 226 -15.84 17.37 -8.30
N GLY A 227 -16.81 18.27 -8.13
CA GLY A 227 -18.19 17.90 -7.86
C GLY A 227 -18.79 17.06 -8.98
N ALA A 228 -18.55 17.43 -10.24
CA ALA A 228 -19.00 16.64 -11.39
C ALA A 228 -18.35 15.26 -11.45
N ALA A 229 -17.03 15.17 -11.23
CA ALA A 229 -16.30 13.90 -11.23
C ALA A 229 -16.80 12.96 -10.12
N VAL A 230 -16.99 13.48 -8.89
CA VAL A 230 -17.52 12.69 -7.78
C VAL A 230 -18.94 12.19 -8.08
N ARG A 231 -19.81 13.04 -8.66
CA ARG A 231 -21.15 12.61 -9.09
C ARG A 231 -21.11 11.52 -10.15
N ALA A 232 -20.19 11.62 -11.12
CA ALA A 232 -20.05 10.63 -12.18
C ALA A 232 -19.64 9.25 -11.63
N VAL A 233 -18.68 9.24 -10.70
CA VAL A 233 -18.19 8.03 -10.04
C VAL A 233 -19.25 7.42 -9.11
N ARG A 234 -20.03 8.22 -8.39
CA ARG A 234 -21.12 7.73 -7.52
C ARG A 234 -22.23 6.99 -8.28
N GLN A 235 -22.35 7.19 -9.59
CA GLN A 235 -23.33 6.53 -10.45
C GLN A 235 -22.82 5.22 -11.06
N LEU A 236 -21.62 4.77 -10.69
CA LEU A 236 -21.10 3.50 -11.15
C LEU A 236 -21.88 2.33 -10.58
N LYS A 237 -21.99 1.26 -11.37
CA LYS A 237 -22.52 -0.03 -10.92
C LYS A 237 -21.62 -0.63 -9.84
N PRO A 238 -22.17 -1.49 -8.95
CA PRO A 238 -21.36 -2.28 -8.03
C PRO A 238 -20.30 -3.10 -8.76
N PHE A 239 -19.14 -3.22 -8.14
CA PHE A 239 -18.00 -4.01 -8.61
C PHE A 239 -18.12 -5.45 -8.11
N THR A 240 -17.46 -6.39 -8.77
CA THR A 240 -17.01 -7.60 -8.09
C THR A 240 -15.98 -7.18 -7.05
N PRO A 241 -16.15 -7.51 -5.76
CA PRO A 241 -15.24 -7.06 -4.71
C PRO A 241 -13.85 -7.64 -4.91
N GLY A 242 -12.85 -6.95 -4.37
CA GLY A 242 -11.52 -7.52 -4.24
C GLY A 242 -11.55 -8.67 -3.24
N GLN A 243 -10.65 -9.63 -3.40
CA GLN A 243 -10.54 -10.77 -2.50
C GLN A 243 -9.12 -10.88 -1.98
N ARG A 244 -8.98 -11.31 -0.73
CA ARG A 244 -7.70 -11.72 -0.15
C ARG A 244 -7.93 -12.98 0.63
N GLU A 245 -7.13 -14.01 0.36
CA GLU A 245 -7.38 -15.33 0.93
C GLU A 245 -8.79 -15.86 0.61
N GLY A 246 -9.37 -15.49 -0.54
CA GLY A 246 -10.74 -15.87 -0.94
C GLY A 246 -11.85 -15.16 -0.16
N GLU A 247 -11.50 -14.29 0.79
CA GLU A 247 -12.46 -13.47 1.53
C GLU A 247 -12.60 -12.10 0.85
N PRO A 248 -13.83 -11.57 0.68
CA PRO A 248 -14.04 -10.23 0.16
C PRO A 248 -13.39 -9.16 1.06
N VAL A 249 -12.61 -8.26 0.48
CA VAL A 249 -11.92 -7.17 1.18
C VAL A 249 -12.20 -5.82 0.53
N ALA A 250 -12.26 -4.78 1.37
CA ALA A 250 -12.37 -3.42 0.88
C ALA A 250 -11.05 -2.97 0.23
N VAL A 251 -11.13 -2.37 -0.96
CA VAL A 251 -9.95 -1.94 -1.72
C VAL A 251 -10.10 -0.49 -2.17
N ARG A 252 -9.06 0.32 -1.91
CA ARG A 252 -9.01 1.71 -2.35
C ARG A 252 -8.64 1.79 -3.83
N PHE A 253 -9.41 2.56 -4.58
CA PHE A 253 -9.24 2.80 -6.01
C PHE A 253 -9.10 4.28 -6.32
N SER A 254 -8.42 4.56 -7.43
CA SER A 254 -8.29 5.89 -8.00
C SER A 254 -8.57 5.82 -9.49
N VAL A 255 -9.45 6.69 -9.98
CA VAL A 255 -9.80 6.76 -11.41
C VAL A 255 -9.68 8.19 -11.93
N PRO A 256 -9.27 8.37 -13.19
CA PRO A 256 -9.30 9.67 -13.84
C PRO A 256 -10.69 9.98 -14.38
N ALA A 257 -11.20 11.17 -14.10
CA ALA A 257 -12.33 11.77 -14.80
C ALA A 257 -11.81 12.91 -15.69
N THR A 258 -11.84 12.70 -17.00
CA THR A 258 -11.31 13.65 -17.98
C THR A 258 -12.40 14.61 -18.47
N PHE A 259 -12.12 15.90 -18.40
CA PHE A 259 -12.94 16.99 -18.93
C PHE A 259 -12.22 17.62 -20.12
N LYS A 260 -12.72 17.34 -21.33
CA LYS A 260 -12.21 17.89 -22.58
C LYS A 260 -13.36 18.58 -23.31
N ILE A 261 -13.11 19.80 -23.78
CA ILE A 261 -14.01 20.53 -24.66
C ILE A 261 -13.70 20.03 -26.08
N GLN A 262 -14.75 19.59 -26.79
CA GLN A 262 -14.64 19.14 -28.17
C GLN A 262 -14.62 20.33 -29.12
#